data_AF-A0A6G6TLN0-F1
#
_entry.id   AF-A0A6G6TLN0-F1
#
_cell.length_a   1.000
_cell.length_b   1.000
_cell.length_c   1.000
_cell.angle_alpha   90.00
_cell.angle_beta   90.00
_cell.angle_gamma   90.00
#
_symmetry.space_group_name_H-M   'P 1'
#
loop_
_entity.id
_entity.type
_entity.pdbx_description
1 polymer ?
#
loop_
_entity_poly.entity_id
_entity_poly.type
_entity_poly.pdbx_seq_one_letter_code
_entity_poly.pdbx_strand_id
1 'polypeptide(L)'
;MIIPSHTITFIDSAYPKPHNIEEFVWSGRLDKHGQLWFDLHLRSASYYLSEGEDYLDDIDEDELDDEEEYTSLVDWQSRIVWDNYHRCTLSSTFWSDEKGILLSSGEVPFDFDNFITHQFNLDTAPQINHSDDEDEPTEISAFSIYLLGHDECKNHQIHFQRQQDNTYHINWSGKIALTYGGFDEFIHQFIARLENISFDGFYFPKSWDLDKATVEFKKVLSHFEHYKFTLINPKSQIKQWKLSYIGETQP
;
A
#
# COMPACT_ATOMS: atom_id res chain seq x y z
N MET A 1 19.01 -21.24 3.78
CA MET A 1 17.79 -20.60 3.24
C MET A 1 17.82 -19.17 3.73
N ILE A 2 17.84 -18.20 2.81
CA ILE A 2 17.71 -16.78 3.15
C ILE A 2 16.22 -16.54 3.34
N ILE A 3 15.81 -16.01 4.50
CA ILE A 3 14.42 -15.66 4.75
C ILE A 3 14.11 -14.43 3.88
N PRO A 4 13.03 -14.43 3.08
CA PRO A 4 12.67 -13.27 2.26
C PRO A 4 12.58 -12.01 3.13
N SER A 5 13.15 -10.91 2.65
CA SER A 5 13.09 -9.64 3.37
C SER A 5 11.77 -8.92 3.07
N HIS A 6 10.99 -8.66 4.11
CA HIS A 6 9.78 -7.82 4.07
C HIS A 6 9.93 -6.73 5.12
N THR A 7 10.39 -5.56 4.71
CA THR A 7 10.68 -4.47 5.65
C THR A 7 10.18 -3.13 5.17
N ILE A 8 9.88 -2.24 6.11
CA ILE A 8 9.66 -0.81 5.89
C ILE A 8 10.59 -0.02 6.80
N THR A 9 11.23 1.02 6.27
CA THR A 9 12.09 1.92 7.02
C THR A 9 11.52 3.32 6.94
N PHE A 10 11.43 4.00 8.08
CA PHE A 10 11.09 5.41 8.17
C PHE A 10 12.40 6.20 8.35
N ILE A 11 12.70 7.06 7.38
CA ILE A 11 14.01 7.70 7.28
C ILE A 11 14.12 8.79 8.35
N ASP A 12 15.24 8.80 9.07
CA ASP A 12 15.58 9.78 10.11
C ASP A 12 14.54 9.91 11.24
N SER A 13 13.77 8.85 11.49
CA SER A 13 12.79 8.82 12.59
C SER A 13 13.39 8.37 13.92
N ALA A 14 12.57 8.42 14.98
CA ALA A 14 12.86 7.82 16.28
C ALA A 14 13.27 6.33 16.21
N TYR A 15 12.80 5.63 15.18
CA TYR A 15 13.03 4.22 14.89
C TYR A 15 13.56 4.01 13.46
N PRO A 16 14.83 4.36 13.18
CA PRO A 16 15.38 4.38 11.82
C PRO A 16 15.81 2.99 11.31
N LYS A 17 15.84 1.97 12.17
CA LYS A 17 16.10 0.58 11.76
C LYS A 17 14.92 0.05 10.92
N PRO A 18 15.16 -0.89 9.98
CA PRO A 18 14.06 -1.50 9.23
C PRO A 18 13.08 -2.26 10.14
N HIS A 19 11.79 -1.98 9.96
CA HIS A 19 10.69 -2.64 10.63
C HIS A 19 10.21 -3.82 9.81
N ASN A 20 9.98 -4.97 10.43
CA ASN A 20 9.36 -6.10 9.73
C ASN A 20 7.96 -5.74 9.26
N ILE A 21 7.55 -6.26 8.11
CA ILE A 21 6.17 -6.19 7.64
C ILE A 21 5.47 -7.49 8.02
N GLU A 22 4.44 -7.40 8.87
CA GLU A 22 3.68 -8.57 9.35
C GLU A 22 2.56 -8.97 8.40
N GLU A 23 2.03 -7.99 7.67
CA GLU A 23 0.97 -8.21 6.70
C GLU A 23 1.29 -7.43 5.43
N PHE A 24 1.35 -8.14 4.31
CA PHE A 24 1.39 -7.53 2.99
C PHE A 24 0.44 -8.26 2.05
N VAL A 25 -0.42 -7.50 1.37
CA VAL A 25 -1.30 -8.02 0.32
C VAL A 25 -1.16 -7.15 -0.91
N TRP A 26 -0.79 -7.78 -2.03
CA TRP A 26 -0.96 -7.21 -3.36
C TRP A 26 -2.06 -7.96 -4.09
N SER A 27 -3.12 -7.24 -4.41
CA SER A 27 -4.27 -7.74 -5.15
C SER A 27 -4.66 -6.72 -6.21
N GLY A 28 -5.70 -7.04 -6.98
CA GLY A 28 -6.37 -6.03 -7.78
C GLY A 28 -7.87 -6.15 -7.66
N ARG A 29 -8.59 -5.22 -8.27
CA ARG A 29 -10.05 -5.25 -8.30
C ARG A 29 -10.61 -4.69 -9.59
N LEU A 30 -11.78 -5.18 -9.97
CA LEU A 30 -12.75 -4.41 -10.73
C LEU A 30 -13.57 -3.58 -9.76
N ASP A 31 -13.69 -2.29 -10.03
CA ASP A 31 -14.61 -1.43 -9.31
C ASP A 31 -16.06 -1.54 -9.85
N LYS A 32 -16.98 -0.77 -9.25
CA LYS A 32 -18.39 -0.73 -9.66
C LYS A 32 -18.60 -0.20 -11.08
N HIS A 33 -17.62 0.50 -11.65
CA HIS A 33 -17.62 1.09 -12.98
C HIS A 33 -16.93 0.20 -14.02
N GLY A 34 -16.36 -0.93 -13.62
CA GLY A 34 -15.65 -1.85 -14.51
C GLY A 34 -14.21 -1.41 -14.79
N GLN A 35 -13.65 -0.48 -14.02
CA GLN A 35 -12.24 -0.12 -14.13
C GLN A 35 -11.39 -1.10 -13.33
N LEU A 36 -10.20 -1.40 -13.84
CA LEU A 36 -9.25 -2.32 -13.25
C LEU A 36 -8.20 -1.57 -12.43
N TRP A 37 -8.00 -2.01 -11.20
CA TRP A 37 -7.09 -1.40 -10.25
C TRP A 37 -6.15 -2.43 -9.63
N PHE A 38 -4.94 -2.03 -9.25
CA PHE A 38 -4.15 -2.70 -8.22
C PHE A 38 -4.38 -2.09 -6.85
N ASP A 39 -4.26 -2.96 -5.85
CA ASP A 39 -4.38 -2.66 -4.44
C ASP A 39 -3.18 -3.18 -3.68
N LEU A 40 -2.68 -2.34 -2.77
CA LEU A 40 -1.60 -2.70 -1.85
C LEU A 40 -2.06 -2.42 -0.42
N HIS A 41 -1.83 -3.39 0.45
CA HIS A 41 -2.00 -3.26 1.89
C HIS A 41 -0.71 -3.69 2.57
N LEU A 42 -0.22 -2.86 3.50
CA LEU A 42 0.96 -3.11 4.31
C LEU A 42 0.65 -2.77 5.76
N ARG A 43 1.01 -3.67 6.68
CA ARG A 43 1.08 -3.38 8.12
C ARG A 43 2.46 -3.76 8.66
N SER A 44 3.13 -2.81 9.31
CA SER A 44 4.39 -3.09 9.99
C SER A 44 4.17 -3.85 11.30
N ALA A 45 5.23 -4.50 11.78
CA ALA A 45 5.38 -4.86 13.18
C ALA A 45 5.40 -3.60 14.05
N SER A 46 5.30 -3.79 15.36
CA SER A 46 5.45 -2.68 16.29
C SER A 46 6.83 -2.02 16.19
N TYR A 47 6.90 -0.70 16.30
CA TYR A 47 8.12 0.07 16.01
C TYR A 47 9.30 -0.32 16.92
N TYR A 48 9.05 -0.43 18.23
CA TYR A 48 10.04 -0.82 19.23
C TYR A 48 10.68 -2.20 18.98
N LEU A 49 10.01 -3.11 18.24
CA LEU A 49 10.59 -4.42 17.90
C LEU A 49 11.78 -4.32 16.95
N SER A 50 11.91 -3.21 16.20
CA SER A 50 13.06 -2.97 15.32
C SER A 50 14.37 -2.74 16.08
N GLU A 51 14.28 -2.32 17.35
CA GLU A 51 15.46 -2.05 18.19
C GLU A 51 16.06 -3.33 18.80
N GLY A 52 15.26 -4.40 18.95
CA GLY A 52 15.71 -5.67 19.50
C GLY A 52 16.08 -5.55 20.98
N GLU A 53 17.25 -6.07 21.37
CA GLU A 53 17.74 -6.01 22.75
C GLU A 53 18.12 -4.59 23.20
N ASP A 54 18.25 -3.64 22.27
CA ASP A 54 18.59 -2.23 22.55
C ASP A 54 17.37 -1.40 23.02
N TYR A 55 16.16 -1.97 23.00
CA TYR A 55 14.96 -1.27 23.47
C TYR A 55 14.99 -1.17 24.99
N LEU A 56 15.05 0.06 25.50
CA LEU A 56 14.87 0.39 26.91
C LEU A 56 13.42 0.84 27.09
N ASP A 57 12.63 0.02 27.79
CA ASP A 57 11.21 0.29 28.09
C ASP A 57 11.05 1.47 29.08
N ASP A 58 12.14 1.81 29.78
CA ASP A 58 12.20 2.86 30.78
C ASP A 58 12.67 4.18 30.13
N ILE A 59 11.87 4.76 29.24
CA ILE A 59 12.02 6.19 28.91
C ILE A 59 11.32 6.95 30.03
N ASP A 60 12.09 7.67 30.85
CA ASP A 60 11.55 8.52 31.92
C ASP A 60 10.78 9.68 31.27
N GLU A 61 9.44 9.64 31.30
CA GLU A 61 8.57 10.69 30.76
C GLU A 61 8.89 12.06 31.38
N ASP A 62 9.49 12.07 32.58
CA ASP A 62 9.89 13.25 33.34
C ASP A 62 11.18 13.94 32.80
N GLU A 63 11.89 13.36 31.83
CA GLU A 63 13.04 14.00 31.13
C GLU A 63 12.65 14.75 29.84
N LEU A 64 11.36 14.78 29.47
CA LEU A 64 10.89 15.58 28.35
C LEU A 64 10.89 17.06 28.73
N ASP A 65 11.75 17.85 28.08
CA ASP A 65 11.82 19.29 28.28
C ASP A 65 10.57 19.94 27.65
N ASP A 66 9.64 20.40 28.48
CA ASP A 66 8.42 21.12 28.07
C ASP A 66 8.71 22.42 27.24
N GLU A 67 9.98 22.80 27.08
CA GLU A 67 10.44 23.92 26.26
C GLU A 67 10.77 23.57 24.79
N GLU A 68 10.65 22.31 24.35
CA GLU A 68 10.92 21.94 22.95
C GLU A 68 9.92 22.60 21.96
N GLU A 69 10.44 23.01 20.79
CA GLU A 69 9.62 23.62 19.75
C GLU A 69 8.67 22.59 19.12
N TYR A 70 7.36 22.88 19.14
CA TYR A 70 6.36 22.01 18.52
C TYR A 70 6.50 22.01 17.00
N THR A 71 7.24 21.04 16.47
CA THR A 71 7.53 20.89 15.05
C THR A 71 7.41 19.45 14.59
N SER A 72 7.20 19.27 13.29
CA SER A 72 7.13 17.95 12.65
C SER A 72 8.39 17.11 12.87
N LEU A 73 9.57 17.74 12.98
CA LEU A 73 10.84 17.03 13.22
C LEU A 73 10.96 16.52 14.65
N VAL A 74 10.47 17.28 15.63
CA VAL A 74 10.45 16.87 17.04
C VAL A 74 9.55 15.65 17.21
N ASP A 75 8.32 15.69 16.70
CA ASP A 75 7.40 14.54 16.75
C ASP A 75 7.96 13.32 15.98
N TRP A 76 8.62 13.55 14.83
CA TRP A 76 9.24 12.49 14.04
C TRP A 76 10.39 11.78 14.76
N GLN A 77 11.12 12.48 15.62
CA GLN A 77 12.25 11.97 16.40
C GLN A 77 11.86 11.51 17.81
N SER A 78 10.63 11.79 18.24
CA SER A 78 10.14 11.47 19.58
C SER A 78 9.72 10.00 19.73
N ARG A 79 10.51 9.21 20.45
CA ARG A 79 10.19 7.78 20.71
C ARG A 79 8.83 7.59 21.37
N ILE A 80 8.51 8.41 22.37
CA ILE A 80 7.23 8.37 23.09
C ILE A 80 6.03 8.56 22.13
N VAL A 81 6.14 9.46 21.14
CA VAL A 81 5.10 9.65 20.13
C VAL A 81 4.93 8.36 19.32
N TRP A 82 6.01 7.80 18.79
CA TRP A 82 5.97 6.56 18.01
C TRP A 82 5.41 5.38 18.81
N ASP A 83 5.84 5.23 20.06
CA ASP A 83 5.42 4.14 20.94
C ASP A 83 3.92 4.17 21.23
N ASN A 84 3.32 5.36 21.29
CA ASN A 84 1.88 5.52 21.46
C ASN A 84 1.04 5.05 20.26
N TYR A 85 1.59 5.11 19.04
CA TYR A 85 0.89 4.66 17.82
C TYR A 85 1.19 3.21 17.44
N HIS A 86 2.26 2.66 18.00
CA HIS A 86 2.70 1.27 17.92
C HIS A 86 3.18 0.79 16.55
N ARG A 87 2.43 1.02 15.46
CA ARG A 87 2.74 0.43 14.14
C ARG A 87 2.10 1.19 12.98
N CYS A 88 2.68 1.02 11.80
CA CYS A 88 2.22 1.63 10.57
C CYS A 88 1.20 0.74 9.85
N THR A 89 0.15 1.35 9.31
CA THR A 89 -0.72 0.74 8.28
C THR A 89 -0.74 1.65 7.06
N LEU A 90 -0.37 1.14 5.89
CA LEU A 90 -0.38 1.85 4.61
C LEU A 90 -1.21 1.04 3.62
N SER A 91 -2.31 1.61 3.12
CA SER A 91 -3.31 0.82 2.41
C SER A 91 -4.14 1.60 1.41
N SER A 92 -4.49 0.96 0.28
CA SER A 92 -5.53 1.42 -0.64
C SER A 92 -6.92 0.86 -0.32
N THR A 93 -7.04 -0.09 0.61
CA THR A 93 -8.28 -0.86 0.84
C THR A 93 -8.78 -0.85 2.28
N PHE A 94 -7.97 -0.38 3.24
CA PHE A 94 -8.30 -0.52 4.66
C PHE A 94 -9.37 0.48 5.12
N TRP A 95 -9.37 1.70 4.56
CA TRP A 95 -10.30 2.77 4.93
C TRP A 95 -11.23 3.22 3.81
N SER A 96 -10.94 2.85 2.55
CA SER A 96 -11.72 3.26 1.37
C SER A 96 -11.58 2.22 0.26
N ASP A 97 -12.58 2.14 -0.62
CA ASP A 97 -12.55 1.32 -1.84
C ASP A 97 -12.23 2.17 -3.11
N GLU A 98 -12.02 3.48 -2.94
CA GLU A 98 -11.85 4.47 -4.02
C GLU A 98 -10.37 4.77 -4.33
N LYS A 99 -9.44 4.15 -3.59
CA LYS A 99 -7.99 4.36 -3.67
C LYS A 99 -7.29 3.24 -4.47
N GLY A 100 -6.00 3.38 -4.72
CA GLY A 100 -5.17 2.36 -5.40
C GLY A 100 -4.62 2.83 -6.74
N ILE A 101 -4.17 1.88 -7.55
CA ILE A 101 -3.44 2.14 -8.79
C ILE A 101 -4.33 1.79 -9.98
N LEU A 102 -4.77 2.77 -10.76
CA LEU A 102 -5.57 2.50 -11.97
C LEU A 102 -4.70 1.83 -13.04
N LEU A 103 -5.12 0.65 -13.50
CA LEU A 103 -4.43 -0.11 -14.55
C LEU A 103 -5.11 0.05 -15.91
N SER A 104 -6.43 0.06 -15.92
CA SER A 104 -7.22 0.17 -17.14
C SER A 104 -8.61 0.72 -16.85
N SER A 105 -9.00 1.73 -17.62
CA SER A 105 -10.37 2.24 -17.69
C SER A 105 -11.23 1.53 -18.74
N GLY A 106 -10.68 0.52 -19.44
CA GLY A 106 -11.34 -0.18 -20.55
C GLY A 106 -10.93 0.31 -21.95
N GLU A 107 -10.12 1.36 -22.05
CA GLU A 107 -9.57 1.81 -23.35
C GLU A 107 -8.44 0.91 -23.84
N VAL A 108 -7.52 0.57 -22.93
CA VAL A 108 -6.39 -0.33 -23.18
C VAL A 108 -6.42 -1.43 -22.13
N PRO A 109 -6.63 -2.70 -22.53
CA PRO A 109 -6.58 -3.82 -21.61
C PRO A 109 -5.18 -3.95 -20.97
N PHE A 110 -5.14 -4.25 -19.68
CA PHE A 110 -3.94 -4.51 -18.93
C PHE A 110 -3.40 -5.90 -19.27
N ASP A 111 -2.10 -5.97 -19.58
CA ASP A 111 -1.40 -7.19 -19.94
C ASP A 111 -0.49 -7.63 -18.79
N PHE A 112 -0.99 -8.57 -17.99
CA PHE A 112 -0.27 -9.13 -16.84
C PHE A 112 0.88 -10.07 -17.28
N ASP A 113 0.79 -10.69 -18.46
CA ASP A 113 1.84 -11.58 -18.95
C ASP A 113 3.13 -10.80 -19.20
N ASN A 114 2.98 -9.59 -19.74
CA ASN A 114 4.06 -8.63 -20.00
C ASN A 114 4.39 -7.71 -18.82
N PHE A 115 3.74 -7.89 -17.67
CA PHE A 115 4.07 -7.17 -16.43
C PHE A 115 5.33 -7.77 -15.77
N ILE A 116 6.49 -7.58 -16.39
CA ILE A 116 7.77 -8.15 -15.94
C ILE A 116 8.52 -7.18 -15.05
N THR A 117 8.67 -5.93 -15.49
CA THR A 117 9.32 -4.87 -14.71
C THR A 117 8.57 -3.58 -14.98
N HIS A 118 8.06 -2.96 -13.93
CA HIS A 118 7.23 -1.77 -14.07
C HIS A 118 7.40 -0.85 -12.86
N GLN A 119 7.39 0.46 -13.09
CA GLN A 119 7.38 1.45 -12.02
C GLN A 119 6.14 2.34 -12.14
N PHE A 120 5.35 2.36 -11.08
CA PHE A 120 4.30 3.36 -10.90
C PHE A 120 4.88 4.56 -10.17
N ASN A 121 4.57 5.75 -10.67
CA ASN A 121 4.78 7.01 -9.97
C ASN A 121 3.39 7.60 -9.70
N LEU A 122 3.02 7.74 -8.44
CA LEU A 122 1.65 8.11 -8.04
C LEU A 122 1.68 9.31 -7.10
N ASP A 123 0.59 10.07 -7.10
CA ASP A 123 0.44 11.28 -6.30
C ASP A 123 1.65 12.21 -6.47
N THR A 124 2.18 12.29 -7.71
CA THR A 124 3.36 13.10 -8.02
C THR A 124 2.94 14.52 -8.27
N ALA A 125 3.35 15.42 -7.39
CA ALA A 125 3.15 16.84 -7.59
C ALA A 125 4.14 17.68 -6.77
N PRO A 126 4.39 18.92 -7.18
CA PRO A 126 4.42 20.05 -6.27
C PRO A 126 3.03 20.72 -6.30
N GLN A 127 2.01 20.15 -5.67
CA GLN A 127 0.69 20.79 -5.69
C GLN A 127 0.55 21.68 -4.46
N ILE A 128 0.95 22.94 -4.63
CA ILE A 128 0.44 24.05 -3.82
C ILE A 128 -1.03 24.19 -4.21
N ASN A 129 -1.94 23.60 -3.44
CA ASN A 129 -3.36 23.90 -3.56
C ASN A 129 -3.62 25.27 -2.90
N HIS A 130 -3.33 26.34 -3.64
CA HIS A 130 -4.01 27.62 -3.43
C HIS A 130 -5.17 27.69 -4.41
N SER A 131 -6.22 26.90 -4.16
CA SER A 131 -7.54 27.21 -4.71
C SER A 131 -8.48 27.40 -3.52
N ASP A 132 -8.86 28.65 -3.28
CA ASP A 132 -9.96 29.04 -2.38
C ASP A 132 -11.34 28.65 -2.95
N ASP A 133 -11.39 27.76 -3.96
CA ASP A 133 -12.61 27.32 -4.62
C ASP A 133 -13.03 25.95 -4.07
N GLU A 134 -14.09 25.93 -3.24
CA GLU A 134 -14.71 24.74 -2.64
C GLU A 134 -15.27 23.72 -3.66
N ASP A 135 -15.21 24.02 -4.97
CA ASP A 135 -15.77 23.24 -6.06
C ASP A 135 -14.74 22.38 -6.83
N GLU A 136 -13.43 22.48 -6.54
CA GLU A 136 -12.45 21.57 -7.14
C GLU A 136 -12.51 20.19 -6.46
N PRO A 137 -12.62 19.09 -7.23
CA PRO A 137 -12.63 17.76 -6.64
C PRO A 137 -11.29 17.53 -5.92
N THR A 138 -11.37 17.29 -4.61
CA THR A 138 -10.23 16.88 -3.81
C THR A 138 -9.59 15.65 -4.47
N GLU A 139 -8.34 15.80 -4.93
CA GLU A 139 -7.58 14.68 -5.48
C GLU A 139 -7.51 13.55 -4.43
N ILE A 140 -8.05 12.39 -4.78
CA ILE A 140 -8.03 11.21 -3.91
C ILE A 140 -6.65 10.58 -4.02
N SER A 141 -5.83 10.66 -2.97
CA SER A 141 -4.50 10.00 -2.96
C SER A 141 -4.62 8.50 -3.17
N ALA A 142 -3.64 7.89 -3.85
CA ALA A 142 -3.63 6.46 -4.14
C ALA A 142 -3.60 5.57 -2.88
N PHE A 143 -3.10 6.08 -1.76
CA PHE A 143 -3.05 5.35 -0.48
C PHE A 143 -3.48 6.24 0.69
N SER A 144 -3.82 5.58 1.80
CA SER A 144 -3.97 6.19 3.12
C SER A 144 -2.94 5.59 4.05
N ILE A 145 -2.47 6.37 5.02
CA ILE A 145 -1.51 5.93 6.02
C ILE A 145 -2.05 6.19 7.43
N TYR A 146 -1.77 5.26 8.33
CA TYR A 146 -1.82 5.47 9.76
C TYR A 146 -0.42 5.19 10.30
N LEU A 147 0.28 6.22 10.78
CA LEU A 147 1.69 6.15 11.20
C LEU A 147 1.85 6.70 12.61
N LEU A 148 1.66 8.02 12.76
CA LEU A 148 1.58 8.73 14.04
C LEU A 148 0.18 9.34 14.23
N GLY A 149 -0.82 8.59 13.75
CA GLY A 149 -2.18 9.06 13.58
C GLY A 149 -2.63 8.92 12.13
N HIS A 150 -3.74 9.57 11.78
CA HIS A 150 -4.25 9.62 10.40
C HIS A 150 -3.49 10.68 9.59
N ASP A 151 -2.30 10.30 9.15
CA ASP A 151 -1.38 11.14 8.39
C ASP A 151 -1.62 11.06 6.87
N GLU A 152 -0.89 11.87 6.10
CA GLU A 152 -0.90 11.83 4.65
C GLU A 152 0.40 11.29 4.05
N CYS A 153 0.28 10.64 2.89
CA CYS A 153 1.42 10.18 2.11
C CYS A 153 1.20 10.46 0.61
N LYS A 154 2.30 10.82 -0.08
CA LYS A 154 2.32 11.20 -1.51
C LYS A 154 3.66 10.83 -2.17
N ASN A 155 3.82 11.19 -3.44
CA ASN A 155 5.05 11.00 -4.21
C ASN A 155 5.53 9.53 -4.19
N HIS A 156 4.60 8.61 -4.40
CA HIS A 156 4.91 7.19 -4.36
C HIS A 156 5.70 6.78 -5.60
N GLN A 157 6.74 5.98 -5.38
CA GLN A 157 7.46 5.26 -6.43
C GLN A 157 7.39 3.78 -6.09
N ILE A 158 6.73 2.99 -6.94
CA ILE A 158 6.48 1.57 -6.69
C ILE A 158 7.01 0.77 -7.86
N HIS A 159 8.12 0.09 -7.64
CA HIS A 159 8.79 -0.74 -8.63
C HIS A 159 8.48 -2.21 -8.41
N PHE A 160 7.85 -2.84 -9.39
CA PHE A 160 7.59 -4.28 -9.44
C PHE A 160 8.61 -4.96 -10.35
N GLN A 161 9.17 -6.07 -9.90
CA GLN A 161 10.06 -6.92 -10.69
C GLN A 161 9.67 -8.39 -10.53
N ARG A 162 9.19 -9.01 -11.60
CA ARG A 162 8.82 -10.42 -11.66
C ARG A 162 10.05 -11.32 -11.55
N GLN A 163 9.91 -12.36 -10.74
CA GLN A 163 10.90 -13.42 -10.52
C GLN A 163 10.53 -14.67 -11.35
N GLN A 164 11.44 -15.64 -11.41
CA GLN A 164 11.27 -16.85 -12.23
C GLN A 164 10.08 -17.73 -11.82
N ASP A 165 9.70 -17.70 -10.54
CA ASP A 165 8.58 -18.46 -9.97
C ASP A 165 7.24 -17.70 -10.00
N ASN A 166 7.15 -16.62 -10.79
CA ASN A 166 6.02 -15.70 -10.87
C ASN A 166 5.69 -14.95 -9.57
N THR A 167 6.61 -14.94 -8.61
CA THR A 167 6.58 -13.98 -7.51
C THR A 167 7.22 -12.65 -7.94
N TYR A 168 7.14 -11.63 -7.11
CA TYR A 168 7.62 -10.28 -7.41
C TYR A 168 8.46 -9.72 -6.27
N HIS A 169 9.51 -9.01 -6.64
CA HIS A 169 10.17 -8.06 -5.75
C HIS A 169 9.48 -6.72 -5.93
N ILE A 170 9.07 -6.10 -4.83
CA ILE A 170 8.39 -4.82 -4.82
C ILE A 170 9.20 -3.86 -3.95
N ASN A 171 9.67 -2.79 -4.56
CA ASN A 171 10.29 -1.67 -3.86
C ASN A 171 9.33 -0.50 -3.89
N TRP A 172 8.98 0.03 -2.71
CA TRP A 172 8.01 1.10 -2.58
C TRP A 172 8.56 2.22 -1.70
N SER A 173 8.68 3.43 -2.23
CA SER A 173 8.99 4.61 -1.42
C SER A 173 7.91 5.66 -1.57
N GLY A 174 7.82 6.57 -0.60
CA GLY A 174 6.96 7.74 -0.66
C GLY A 174 7.35 8.77 0.38
N LYS A 175 6.68 9.91 0.34
CA LYS A 175 6.81 11.00 1.31
C LYS A 175 5.62 11.01 2.26
N ILE A 176 5.84 11.49 3.48
CA ILE A 176 4.84 11.57 4.55
C ILE A 176 4.79 12.99 5.10
N ALA A 177 3.59 13.45 5.40
CA ALA A 177 3.31 14.66 6.19
C ALA A 177 2.56 14.24 7.46
N LEU A 178 2.96 14.76 8.62
CA LEU A 178 2.32 14.46 9.91
C LEU A 178 1.07 15.32 10.11
N THR A 179 0.12 15.20 9.19
CA THR A 179 -1.10 16.02 9.17
C THR A 179 -1.99 15.80 10.38
N TYR A 180 -1.89 14.63 11.05
CA TYR A 180 -2.57 14.41 12.31
C TYR A 180 -2.08 15.36 13.42
N GLY A 181 -0.77 15.68 13.42
CA GLY A 181 -0.16 16.69 14.26
C GLY A 181 -0.26 18.12 13.70
N GLY A 182 -0.99 18.34 12.61
CA GLY A 182 -1.13 19.65 11.96
C GLY A 182 0.08 20.08 11.11
N PHE A 183 0.93 19.14 10.68
CA PHE A 183 2.08 19.42 9.84
C PHE A 183 1.86 18.91 8.40
N ASP A 184 1.59 19.82 7.48
CA ASP A 184 1.18 19.50 6.09
C ASP A 184 2.37 19.33 5.11
N GLU A 185 3.60 19.51 5.58
CA GLU A 185 4.78 19.39 4.75
C GLU A 185 5.23 17.94 4.57
N PHE A 186 5.35 17.49 3.31
CA PHE A 186 5.78 16.13 2.93
C PHE A 186 7.31 15.96 3.01
N ILE A 187 7.89 16.22 4.18
CA ILE A 187 9.34 16.19 4.40
C ILE A 187 9.86 14.81 4.81
N HIS A 188 9.01 14.00 5.44
CA HIS A 188 9.38 12.67 5.93
C HIS A 188 9.32 11.63 4.82
N GLN A 189 9.99 10.50 5.00
CA GLN A 189 10.11 9.48 3.96
C GLN A 189 10.03 8.07 4.52
N PHE A 190 9.44 7.17 3.72
CA PHE A 190 9.54 5.74 3.95
C PHE A 190 10.11 5.01 2.74
N ILE A 191 10.69 3.84 3.00
CA ILE A 191 11.12 2.87 2.00
C ILE A 191 10.71 1.47 2.45
N ALA A 192 9.88 0.80 1.69
CA ALA A 192 9.52 -0.59 1.85
C ALA A 192 10.18 -1.47 0.78
N ARG A 193 10.66 -2.64 1.21
CA ARG A 193 11.26 -3.68 0.37
C ARG A 193 10.57 -4.99 0.65
N LEU A 194 10.04 -5.61 -0.40
CA LEU A 194 9.23 -6.81 -0.31
C LEU A 194 9.73 -7.84 -1.31
N GLU A 195 10.20 -8.99 -0.83
CA GLU A 195 10.73 -10.06 -1.69
C GLU A 195 9.71 -11.20 -1.89
N ASN A 196 9.75 -11.80 -3.08
CA ASN A 196 8.98 -13.00 -3.45
C ASN A 196 7.46 -12.90 -3.14
N ILE A 197 6.86 -11.75 -3.42
CA ILE A 197 5.44 -11.50 -3.24
C ILE A 197 4.63 -12.17 -4.34
N SER A 198 3.61 -12.92 -3.95
CA SER A 198 2.61 -13.45 -4.89
C SER A 198 1.48 -12.45 -5.11
N PHE A 199 1.02 -12.33 -6.36
CA PHE A 199 -0.21 -11.61 -6.64
C PHE A 199 -1.43 -12.43 -6.18
N ASP A 200 -2.29 -11.84 -5.35
CA ASP A 200 -3.41 -12.57 -4.77
C ASP A 200 -4.54 -12.83 -5.78
N GLY A 201 -4.67 -11.98 -6.80
CA GLY A 201 -5.71 -12.06 -7.82
C GLY A 201 -6.60 -10.82 -7.87
N PHE A 202 -7.53 -10.81 -8.83
CA PHE A 202 -8.48 -9.72 -9.01
C PHE A 202 -9.82 -10.01 -8.34
N TYR A 203 -10.22 -9.13 -7.43
CA TYR A 203 -11.54 -9.09 -6.81
C TYR A 203 -12.53 -8.33 -7.68
N PHE A 204 -13.82 -8.44 -7.39
CA PHE A 204 -14.86 -7.72 -8.12
C PHE A 204 -16.10 -7.54 -7.22
N PRO A 205 -17.06 -6.67 -7.59
CA PRO A 205 -18.20 -6.37 -6.72
C PRO A 205 -18.99 -7.63 -6.37
N LYS A 206 -19.25 -7.83 -5.07
CA LYS A 206 -19.95 -9.01 -4.53
C LYS A 206 -21.37 -9.20 -5.08
N SER A 207 -21.95 -8.14 -5.66
CA SER A 207 -23.27 -8.17 -6.29
C SER A 207 -23.26 -8.72 -7.72
N TRP A 208 -22.09 -8.97 -8.31
CA TRP A 208 -21.98 -9.49 -9.67
C TRP A 208 -21.91 -11.01 -9.67
N ASP A 209 -22.55 -11.63 -10.67
CA ASP A 209 -22.33 -13.03 -10.99
C ASP A 209 -21.07 -13.22 -11.86
N LEU A 210 -20.69 -14.49 -12.07
CA LEU A 210 -19.48 -14.82 -12.84
C LEU A 210 -19.60 -14.46 -14.32
N ASP A 211 -20.80 -14.48 -14.89
CA ASP A 211 -21.01 -14.14 -16.30
C ASP A 211 -20.78 -12.64 -16.53
N LYS A 212 -21.35 -11.80 -15.67
CA LYS A 212 -21.10 -10.36 -15.67
C LYS A 212 -19.62 -10.06 -15.41
N ALA A 213 -19.03 -10.66 -14.38
CA ALA A 213 -17.61 -10.46 -14.08
C ALA A 213 -16.72 -10.85 -15.28
N THR A 214 -17.02 -11.96 -15.95
CA THR A 214 -16.32 -12.40 -17.16
C THR A 214 -16.37 -11.36 -18.27
N VAL A 215 -17.56 -10.81 -18.54
CA VAL A 215 -17.74 -9.79 -19.58
C VAL A 215 -16.95 -8.53 -19.26
N GLU A 216 -16.96 -8.08 -18.01
CA GLU A 216 -16.25 -6.87 -17.60
C GLU A 216 -14.73 -7.07 -17.59
N PHE A 217 -14.22 -8.17 -17.05
CA PHE A 217 -12.79 -8.48 -17.07
C PHE A 217 -12.23 -8.55 -18.49
N LYS A 218 -12.96 -9.13 -19.44
CA LYS A 218 -12.53 -9.20 -20.86
C LYS A 218 -12.36 -7.84 -21.54
N LYS A 219 -12.92 -6.76 -20.98
CA LYS A 219 -12.72 -5.41 -21.50
C LYS A 219 -11.40 -4.79 -21.04
N VAL A 220 -10.92 -5.20 -19.86
CA VAL A 220 -9.80 -4.55 -19.17
C VAL A 220 -8.58 -5.44 -18.98
N LEU A 221 -8.66 -6.73 -19.29
CA LEU A 221 -7.54 -7.67 -19.24
C LEU A 221 -7.24 -8.24 -20.62
N SER A 222 -5.97 -8.22 -21.00
CA SER A 222 -5.43 -9.06 -22.07
C SER A 222 -5.35 -10.51 -21.57
N HIS A 223 -5.38 -11.46 -22.52
CA HIS A 223 -5.17 -12.88 -22.26
C HIS A 223 -6.07 -13.45 -21.15
N PHE A 224 -7.37 -13.16 -21.19
CA PHE A 224 -8.32 -13.61 -20.16
C PHE A 224 -8.31 -15.13 -19.93
N GLU A 225 -7.95 -15.91 -20.95
CA GLU A 225 -7.74 -17.35 -20.88
C GLU A 225 -6.63 -17.79 -19.89
N HIS A 226 -5.71 -16.90 -19.53
CA HIS A 226 -4.66 -17.12 -18.51
C HIS A 226 -5.16 -16.88 -17.07
N TYR A 227 -6.47 -16.82 -16.89
CA TYR A 227 -7.10 -16.61 -15.61
C TYR A 227 -8.19 -17.65 -15.34
N LYS A 228 -8.46 -17.89 -14.06
CA LYS A 228 -9.60 -18.71 -13.61
C LYS A 228 -10.26 -18.12 -12.38
N PHE A 229 -11.57 -18.28 -12.29
CA PHE A 229 -12.28 -17.97 -11.05
C PHE A 229 -11.94 -18.99 -9.96
N THR A 230 -11.55 -18.50 -8.79
CA THR A 230 -11.24 -19.30 -7.60
C THR A 230 -12.09 -18.84 -6.42
N LEU A 231 -12.45 -19.79 -5.55
CA LEU A 231 -13.22 -19.48 -4.33
C LEU A 231 -12.29 -18.89 -3.26
N ILE A 232 -12.63 -17.70 -2.75
CA ILE A 232 -11.86 -16.98 -1.73
C ILE A 232 -11.91 -17.70 -0.37
N ASN A 233 -13.01 -18.41 -0.07
CA ASN A 233 -13.11 -19.28 1.09
C ASN A 233 -14.02 -20.47 0.77
N PRO A 234 -13.46 -21.62 0.34
CA PRO A 234 -14.26 -22.77 -0.04
C PRO A 234 -15.17 -23.31 1.07
N LYS A 235 -14.76 -23.12 2.34
CA LYS A 235 -15.49 -23.57 3.54
C LYS A 235 -16.65 -22.64 3.93
N SER A 236 -16.66 -21.41 3.42
CA SER A 236 -17.75 -20.47 3.65
C SER A 236 -19.04 -20.95 3.00
N GLN A 237 -20.17 -20.72 3.68
CA GLN A 237 -21.51 -20.90 3.11
C GLN A 237 -21.83 -19.80 2.08
N ILE A 238 -21.28 -18.60 2.26
CA ILE A 238 -21.36 -17.50 1.30
C ILE A 238 -20.21 -17.67 0.31
N LYS A 239 -20.53 -18.05 -0.93
CA LYS A 239 -19.55 -18.22 -2.00
C LYS A 239 -19.11 -16.85 -2.51
N GLN A 240 -17.81 -16.60 -2.44
CA GLN A 240 -17.15 -15.43 -2.98
C GLN A 240 -16.01 -15.89 -3.89
N TRP A 241 -15.86 -15.20 -5.00
CA TRP A 241 -14.92 -15.56 -6.06
C TRP A 241 -13.94 -14.41 -6.29
N LYS A 242 -12.73 -14.77 -6.72
CA LYS A 242 -11.76 -13.86 -7.33
C LYS A 242 -11.29 -14.46 -8.65
N LEU A 243 -10.74 -13.62 -9.52
CA LEU A 243 -10.08 -14.05 -10.74
C LEU A 243 -8.58 -14.22 -10.44
N SER A 244 -8.11 -15.46 -10.44
CA SER A 244 -6.71 -15.79 -10.19
C SER A 244 -5.96 -15.97 -11.50
N TYR A 245 -4.79 -15.35 -11.59
CA TYR A 245 -3.87 -15.56 -12.69
C TYR A 245 -3.25 -16.97 -12.60
N ILE A 246 -3.23 -17.69 -13.71
CA ILE A 246 -2.63 -19.02 -13.83
C ILE A 246 -1.47 -19.08 -14.83
N GLY A 247 -1.19 -17.97 -15.53
CA GLY A 247 -0.15 -17.89 -16.55
C GLY A 247 -0.55 -18.50 -17.88
N GLU A 248 0.34 -18.36 -18.86
CA GLU A 248 0.27 -19.14 -20.11
C GLU A 248 0.19 -20.63 -19.76
N THR A 249 -0.94 -21.24 -20.06
CA THR A 249 -0.99 -22.69 -20.18
C THR A 249 -0.16 -23.05 -21.39
N GLN A 250 1.04 -23.61 -21.17
CA GLN A 250 1.81 -24.20 -22.27
C GLN A 250 0.90 -25.23 -23.00
N PRO A 251 0.77 -25.13 -24.33
CA PRO A 251 0.01 -26.09 -25.12
C PRO A 251 0.60 -27.50 -25.07
#